data_AF-A0A841FNI3-F1
#
_entry.id   AF-A0A841FNI3-F1
#
_cell.length_a   1.000
_cell.length_b   1.000
_cell.length_c   1.000
_cell.angle_alpha   90.00
_cell.angle_beta   90.00
_cell.angle_gamma   90.00
#
_symmetry.space_group_name_H-M   'P 1'
#
loop_
_entity.id
_entity.type
_entity.pdbx_description
1 polymer ?
#
loop_
_entity_poly.entity_id
_entity_poly.type
_entity_poly.pdbx_seq_one_letter_code
_entity_poly.pdbx_strand_id
1 'polypeptide(L)'
;MVERAGQRPNLRQLRILLLLSQGHTDQQIAEQLYLGIRTVEREIGRLMEMSGTRTRFSLGAAASRLGWLHSPTGAASGRTL
;
A
#
# COMPACT_ATOMS: atom_id res chain seq x y z
N MET A 1 -11.60 20.31 3.99
CA MET A 1 -10.22 20.07 4.46
C MET A 1 -10.29 18.89 5.42
N VAL A 2 -10.10 17.66 4.95
CA VAL A 2 -10.26 16.46 5.81
C VAL A 2 -8.88 15.88 6.10
N GLU A 3 -8.47 15.99 7.35
CA GLU A 3 -7.30 15.33 7.94
C GLU A 3 -7.47 13.79 7.90
N ARG A 4 -7.18 13.15 6.77
CA ARG A 4 -7.04 11.68 6.68
C ARG A 4 -5.58 11.21 6.63
N ALA A 5 -4.64 12.08 6.98
CA ALA A 5 -3.23 11.73 7.14
C ALA A 5 -3.04 10.98 8.47
N GLY A 6 -3.42 9.71 8.53
CA GLY A 6 -3.24 8.90 9.74
C GLY A 6 -3.76 7.46 9.66
N GLN A 7 -4.62 7.13 8.70
CA GLN A 7 -5.14 5.76 8.58
C GLN A 7 -4.07 4.86 7.94
N ARG A 8 -3.64 3.80 8.66
CA ARG A 8 -2.77 2.78 8.08
C ARG A 8 -3.53 1.93 7.05
N PRO A 9 -2.92 1.56 5.92
CA PRO A 9 -3.51 0.61 4.98
C PRO A 9 -3.81 -0.74 5.65
N ASN A 10 -4.94 -1.34 5.28
CA ASN A 10 -5.25 -2.71 5.69
C ASN A 10 -4.42 -3.75 4.90
N LEU A 11 -4.48 -5.03 5.31
CA LEU A 11 -3.68 -6.09 4.69
C LEU A 11 -3.89 -6.24 3.18
N ARG A 12 -5.12 -6.03 2.68
CA ARG A 12 -5.41 -6.09 1.24
C ARG A 12 -4.78 -4.92 0.52
N GLN A 13 -4.91 -3.72 1.08
CA GLN A 13 -4.30 -2.52 0.53
C GLN A 13 -2.77 -2.60 0.53
N LEU A 14 -2.16 -3.17 1.58
CA LEU A 14 -0.73 -3.45 1.62
C LEU A 14 -0.28 -4.41 0.50
N ARG A 15 -1.05 -5.47 0.24
CA ARG A 15 -0.80 -6.38 -0.89
C ARG A 15 -0.90 -5.66 -2.23
N ILE A 16 -1.92 -4.81 -2.42
CA ILE A 16 -2.05 -3.97 -3.62
C ILE A 16 -0.82 -3.07 -3.79
N LEU A 17 -0.40 -2.38 -2.72
CA LEU A 17 0.78 -1.51 -2.74
C LEU A 17 2.07 -2.28 -3.05
N LEU A 18 2.22 -3.50 -2.54
CA LEU A 18 3.37 -4.35 -2.79
C LEU A 18 3.47 -4.76 -4.26
N LEU A 19 2.34 -5.19 -4.85
CA LEU A 19 2.32 -5.58 -6.26
C LEU A 19 2.52 -4.38 -7.18
N LEU A 20 1.95 -3.23 -6.81
CA LEU A 20 2.11 -1.98 -7.52
C LEU A 20 3.56 -1.49 -7.46
N SER A 21 4.25 -1.59 -6.32
CA SER A 21 5.66 -1.21 -6.20
C SER A 21 6.60 -2.13 -6.98
N GLN A 22 6.17 -3.37 -7.24
CA GLN A 22 6.85 -4.32 -8.14
C GLN A 22 6.56 -4.07 -9.64
N GLY A 23 5.70 -3.10 -9.97
CA GLY A 23 5.39 -2.75 -11.36
C GLY A 23 4.22 -3.52 -11.98
N HIS A 24 3.41 -4.23 -11.18
CA HIS A 24 2.22 -4.90 -11.70
C HIS A 24 1.14 -3.90 -12.12
N THR A 25 0.44 -4.22 -13.19
CA THR A 25 -0.74 -3.47 -13.65
C THR A 25 -1.97 -3.79 -12.80
N ASP A 26 -2.98 -2.91 -12.82
CA ASP A 26 -4.23 -3.10 -12.06
C ASP A 26 -4.95 -4.41 -12.42
N GLN A 27 -4.83 -4.85 -13.68
CA GLN A 27 -5.33 -6.14 -14.14
C GLN A 27 -4.57 -7.32 -13.51
N GLN A 28 -3.23 -7.30 -13.55
CA GLN A 28 -2.41 -8.35 -12.92
C GLN A 28 -2.63 -8.41 -11.41
N ILE A 29 -2.79 -7.26 -10.76
CA ILE A 29 -3.12 -7.17 -9.32
C ILE A 29 -4.50 -7.77 -9.05
N ALA A 30 -5.49 -7.47 -9.89
CA ALA A 30 -6.84 -8.01 -9.78
C ALA A 30 -6.83 -9.54 -9.91
N GLU A 31 -6.14 -10.06 -10.91
CA GLU A 31 -5.96 -11.50 -11.14
C GLU A 31 -5.27 -12.17 -9.94
N GLN A 32 -4.14 -11.62 -9.47
CA GLN A 32 -3.34 -12.21 -8.40
C GLN A 32 -4.00 -12.16 -7.02
N LEU A 33 -4.88 -11.18 -6.78
CA LEU A 33 -5.63 -11.05 -5.53
C LEU A 33 -7.05 -11.62 -5.61
N TYR A 34 -7.45 -12.20 -6.76
CA TYR A 34 -8.80 -12.68 -7.03
C TYR A 34 -9.88 -11.60 -6.78
N LEU A 35 -9.59 -10.37 -7.23
CA LEU A 35 -10.47 -9.20 -7.12
C LEU A 35 -10.94 -8.75 -8.51
N GLY A 36 -12.04 -7.99 -8.56
CA GLY A 36 -12.39 -7.25 -9.78
C GLY A 36 -11.50 -6.03 -9.97
N ILE A 37 -11.16 -5.68 -11.23
CA ILE A 37 -10.31 -4.53 -11.57
C ILE A 37 -10.84 -3.23 -10.93
N ARG A 38 -12.15 -2.96 -11.02
CA ARG A 38 -12.78 -1.79 -10.36
C ARG A 38 -12.57 -1.74 -8.84
N THR A 39 -12.41 -2.90 -8.21
CA THR A 39 -12.12 -2.98 -6.77
C THR A 39 -10.67 -2.61 -6.49
N VAL A 40 -9.73 -3.00 -7.35
CA VAL A 40 -8.33 -2.59 -7.27
C VAL A 40 -8.21 -1.07 -7.47
N GLU A 41 -8.79 -0.54 -8.56
CA GLU A 41 -8.79 0.90 -8.87
C GLU A 41 -9.35 1.74 -7.72
N ARG A 42 -10.47 1.31 -7.12
CA ARG A 42 -11.08 2.01 -5.98
C ARG A 42 -10.18 2.01 -4.74
N GLU A 43 -9.49 0.91 -4.45
CA GLU A 43 -8.55 0.90 -3.32
C GLU A 43 -7.31 1.73 -3.61
N ILE A 44 -6.81 1.74 -4.84
CA ILE A 44 -5.71 2.61 -5.23
C ILE A 44 -6.11 4.08 -5.04
N GLY A 45 -7.32 4.46 -5.47
CA GLY A 45 -7.84 5.82 -5.22
C GLY A 45 -7.87 6.18 -3.74
N ARG A 46 -8.37 5.28 -2.88
CA ARG A 46 -8.34 5.47 -1.42
C ARG A 46 -6.92 5.59 -0.88
N LEU A 47 -5.99 4.76 -1.36
CA LEU A 47 -4.59 4.80 -0.94
C LEU A 47 -3.87 6.07 -1.39
N MET A 48 -4.24 6.61 -2.55
CA MET A 48 -3.78 7.90 -3.04
C MET A 48 -4.28 9.05 -2.16
N GLU A 49 -5.56 9.05 -1.80
CA GLU A 49 -6.12 10.00 -0.83
C GLU A 49 -5.41 9.91 0.53
N MET A 50 -5.16 8.70 1.03
CA MET A 50 -4.50 8.46 2.31
C MET A 50 -3.02 8.88 2.32
N SER A 51 -2.31 8.72 1.20
CA SER A 51 -0.89 9.08 1.08
C SER A 51 -0.68 10.53 0.62
N GLY A 52 -1.74 11.23 0.22
CA GLY A 52 -1.67 12.55 -0.42
C GLY A 52 -1.05 12.51 -1.82
N THR A 53 -0.98 11.34 -2.46
CA THR A 53 -0.40 11.19 -3.80
C THR A 53 -1.45 11.39 -4.88
N ARG A 54 -0.99 11.84 -6.06
CA ARG A 54 -1.87 12.13 -7.22
C ARG A 54 -1.67 11.19 -8.39
N THR A 55 -0.65 10.32 -8.32
CA THR A 55 -0.39 9.32 -9.35
C THR A 55 -0.12 7.96 -8.74
N ARG A 56 -0.52 6.89 -9.44
CA ARG A 56 -0.21 5.52 -9.02
C ARG A 56 1.30 5.28 -8.87
N PHE A 57 2.13 5.88 -9.72
CA PHE A 57 3.58 5.74 -9.65
C PHE A 57 4.14 6.37 -8.36
N SER A 58 3.66 7.57 -8.01
CA SER A 58 4.04 8.20 -6.74
C SER A 58 3.49 7.45 -5.53
N LEU A 59 2.36 6.74 -5.65
CA LEU A 59 1.81 5.91 -4.58
C LEU A 59 2.78 4.78 -4.16
N GLY A 60 3.38 4.06 -5.11
CA GLY A 60 4.34 2.99 -4.80
C GLY A 60 5.58 3.51 -4.04
N ALA A 61 6.15 4.62 -4.50
CA ALA A 61 7.28 5.27 -3.83
C ALA A 61 6.89 5.87 -2.47
N ALA A 62 5.72 6.49 -2.36
CA ALA A 62 5.19 7.03 -1.12
C ALA A 62 4.93 5.93 -0.09
N ALA A 63 4.40 4.78 -0.48
CA ALA A 63 4.16 3.66 0.42
C ALA A 63 5.45 3.12 1.06
N SER A 64 6.56 3.10 0.32
CA SER A 64 7.88 2.78 0.88
C SER A 64 8.35 3.87 1.86
N ARG A 65 8.21 5.16 1.48
CA ARG A 65 8.63 6.30 2.31
C ARG A 65 7.81 6.46 3.59
N LEU A 66 6.51 6.22 3.52
CA LEU A 66 5.55 6.28 4.63
C LEU A 66 5.66 5.07 5.55
N GLY A 67 6.48 4.08 5.20
CA GLY A 67 6.65 2.91 6.02
C GLY A 67 5.43 1.97 5.99
N TRP A 68 4.75 1.88 4.85
CA TRP A 68 3.68 0.90 4.68
C TRP A 68 4.23 -0.42 4.15
N LEU A 69 5.28 -0.38 3.33
CA LEU A 69 5.90 -1.57 2.73
C LEU A 69 7.10 -2.11 3.53
N HIS A 70 7.56 -1.39 4.57
CA HIS A 70 8.49 -1.98 5.52
C HIS A 70 7.71 -2.88 6.49
N SER A 71 7.96 -4.19 6.44
CA SER A 71 7.36 -5.08 7.43
C SER A 71 7.80 -4.64 8.83
N PRO A 72 6.92 -4.56 9.86
CA PRO A 72 7.37 -4.51 11.24
C PRO A 72 7.95 -5.87 11.61
N THR A 73 9.21 -6.11 11.23
CA THR A 73 10.05 -7.19 11.75
C THR A 73 11.15 -6.51 12.57
N GLY A 74 11.11 -6.41 13.90
CA GLY A 74 10.15 -6.86 14.90
C GLY A 74 10.39 -6.15 16.25
N ALA A 75 9.43 -6.26 17.16
CA ALA A 75 9.69 -6.11 18.59
C ALA A 75 10.12 -7.47 19.18
N ALA A 76 11.13 -7.45 20.06
CA ALA A 76 11.76 -8.54 20.82
C ALA A 76 12.62 -9.52 19.99
N SER A 77 13.90 -9.78 20.31
CA SER A 77 14.38 -10.28 21.61
C SER A 77 15.85 -9.91 21.90
N GLY A 78 16.16 -9.62 23.17
CA GLY A 78 17.44 -9.88 23.84
C GLY A 78 18.73 -9.44 23.14
N ARG A 79 19.16 -8.19 23.40
CA ARG A 79 20.59 -7.88 23.43
C ARG A 79 21.07 -8.05 24.87
N THR A 80 21.20 -9.30 25.28
CA THR A 80 22.10 -9.71 26.36
C THR A 80 23.19 -10.50 25.67
N LEU A 81 24.39 -9.91 25.58
CA LEU A 81 25.72 -10.53 25.68
C LEU A 81 26.73 -9.39 25.61
#